data_AF-A0A1G2EZL0-F1
#
_entry.id   AF-A0A1G2EZL0-F1
#
_cell.length_a   1.000
_cell.length_b   1.000
_cell.length_c   1.000
_cell.angle_alpha   90.00
_cell.angle_beta   90.00
_cell.angle_gamma   90.00
#
_symmetry.space_group_name_H-M   'P 1'
#
loop_
_entity.id
_entity.type
_entity.pdbx_description
1 polymer ?
#
loop_
_entity_poly.entity_id
_entity_poly.type
_entity_poly.pdbx_seq_one_letter_code
_entity_poly.pdbx_strand_id
1 'polypeptide(L)'
;MKAEGAVSHEVSAGQTLWSIARAYGTTVKDVMSINDLHSIIIRPGMTLKVNPGPVLVLASWYGPGFHGRKMANGEVFDMYEDIAAHRVLPLGTMIMVVNPENGRMIVVSVKDRGPYIRGRSLDLSRSAALKIGMAEDGLKKVVIKVLP
;
A
#
# COMPACT_ATOMS: atom_id res chain seq x y z
N MET A 1 15.37 -8.02 20.16
CA MET A 1 14.53 -7.06 19.41
C MET A 1 13.33 -7.83 18.89
N LYS A 2 12.12 -7.56 19.39
CA LYS A 2 10.92 -8.24 18.88
C LYS A 2 10.66 -7.71 17.47
N ALA A 3 10.55 -8.60 16.48
CA ALA A 3 10.05 -8.21 15.18
C ALA A 3 8.66 -7.58 15.39
N GLU A 4 8.49 -6.34 14.95
CA GLU A 4 7.15 -5.79 14.73
C GLU A 4 6.40 -6.76 13.81
N GLY A 5 5.16 -7.08 14.20
CA GLY A 5 4.51 -8.34 13.88
C GLY A 5 4.36 -8.65 12.39
N ALA A 6 4.53 -9.92 12.04
CA ALA A 6 4.13 -10.44 10.74
C ALA A 6 2.62 -10.21 10.52
N VAL A 7 2.24 -9.83 9.32
CA VAL A 7 0.84 -9.70 8.90
C VAL A 7 0.44 -10.86 7.99
N SER A 8 -0.84 -11.20 7.98
CA SER A 8 -1.39 -12.20 7.07
C SER A 8 -1.79 -11.55 5.74
N HIS A 9 -1.51 -12.24 4.64
CA HIS A 9 -1.93 -11.87 3.29
C HIS A 9 -2.56 -13.06 2.60
N GLU A 10 -3.83 -12.94 2.24
CA GLU A 10 -4.49 -13.92 1.37
C GLU A 10 -4.19 -13.62 -0.10
N VAL A 11 -3.59 -14.59 -0.79
CA VAL A 11 -3.21 -14.48 -2.19
C VAL A 11 -4.47 -14.35 -3.04
N SER A 12 -4.53 -13.29 -3.84
CA SER A 12 -5.56 -13.03 -4.85
C SER A 12 -5.11 -13.47 -6.24
N ALA A 13 -6.06 -13.68 -7.16
CA ALA A 13 -5.77 -14.03 -8.55
C ALA A 13 -4.80 -13.03 -9.21
N GLY A 14 -3.78 -13.56 -9.90
CA GLY A 14 -2.76 -12.78 -10.61
C GLY A 14 -1.62 -12.23 -9.73
N GLN A 15 -1.65 -12.46 -8.41
CA GLN A 15 -0.53 -12.11 -7.55
C GLN A 15 0.61 -13.13 -7.63
N THR A 16 1.82 -12.63 -7.45
CA THR A 16 3.06 -13.40 -7.34
C THR A 16 3.74 -13.06 -6.02
N LEU A 17 4.66 -13.93 -5.56
CA LEU A 17 5.50 -13.60 -4.40
C LEU A 17 6.24 -12.27 -4.59
N TRP A 18 6.66 -11.98 -5.82
CA TRP A 18 7.31 -10.71 -6.14
C TRP A 18 6.37 -9.51 -5.94
N SER A 19 5.13 -9.57 -6.44
CA SER A 19 4.18 -8.47 -6.27
C SER A 19 3.81 -8.25 -4.80
N ILE A 20 3.68 -9.34 -4.04
CA ILE A 20 3.40 -9.29 -2.60
C ILE A 20 4.59 -8.71 -1.86
N ALA A 21 5.80 -9.27 -2.04
CA ALA A 21 7.01 -8.79 -1.38
C ALA A 21 7.23 -7.28 -1.63
N ARG A 22 7.08 -6.84 -2.88
CA ARG A 22 7.19 -5.42 -3.24
C ARG A 22 6.13 -4.56 -2.56
N ALA A 23 4.89 -5.02 -2.47
CA ALA A 23 3.79 -4.28 -1.84
C ALA A 23 3.98 -4.08 -0.33
N TYR A 24 4.58 -5.06 0.34
CA TYR A 24 4.86 -5.02 1.79
C TYR A 24 6.27 -4.50 2.12
N GLY A 25 7.06 -4.07 1.13
CA GLY A 25 8.41 -3.57 1.35
C GLY A 25 9.38 -4.62 1.91
N THR A 26 9.24 -5.86 1.43
CA THR A 26 10.06 -7.01 1.85
C THR A 26 10.61 -7.75 0.62
N THR A 27 11.29 -8.88 0.82
CA THR A 27 11.85 -9.69 -0.26
C THR A 27 11.09 -11.00 -0.47
N VAL A 28 11.15 -11.55 -1.69
CA VAL A 28 10.61 -12.88 -1.98
C VAL A 28 11.24 -13.93 -1.06
N LYS A 29 12.54 -13.81 -0.78
CA LYS A 29 13.26 -14.72 0.12
C LYS A 29 12.67 -14.69 1.53
N ASP A 30 12.36 -13.51 2.06
CA ASP A 30 11.79 -13.38 3.40
C ASP A 30 10.36 -13.92 3.45
N VAL A 31 9.54 -13.64 2.43
CA VAL A 31 8.19 -14.22 2.32
C VAL A 31 8.26 -15.74 2.22
N MET A 32 9.20 -16.31 1.46
CA MET A 32 9.37 -17.75 1.39
C MET A 32 9.82 -18.33 2.74
N SER A 33 10.82 -17.70 3.37
CA SER A 33 11.41 -18.19 4.62
C SER A 33 10.43 -18.18 5.79
N ILE A 34 9.56 -17.19 5.92
CA ILE A 34 8.59 -17.11 7.02
C ILE A 34 7.39 -18.06 6.85
N ASN A 35 7.20 -18.58 5.63
CA ASN A 35 6.11 -19.49 5.27
C ASN A 35 6.60 -20.90 4.95
N ASP A 36 7.88 -21.20 5.20
CA ASP A 36 8.51 -22.49 4.88
C ASP A 36 8.26 -22.92 3.41
N LEU A 37 8.27 -21.97 2.48
CA LEU A 37 8.02 -22.23 1.06
C LEU A 37 9.31 -22.68 0.35
N HIS A 38 9.24 -23.84 -0.31
CA HIS A 38 10.32 -24.37 -1.16
C HIS A 38 10.13 -24.06 -2.65
N SER A 39 9.04 -23.37 -3.02
CA SER A 39 8.71 -23.00 -4.39
C SER A 39 8.16 -21.58 -4.43
N ILE A 40 8.41 -20.88 -5.53
CA ILE A 40 7.86 -19.54 -5.78
C ILE A 40 6.38 -19.56 -6.22
N ILE A 41 5.84 -20.75 -6.50
CA ILE A 41 4.47 -20.93 -6.96
C ILE A 41 3.51 -20.76 -5.78
N ILE A 42 2.62 -19.79 -5.89
CA ILE A 42 1.51 -19.54 -4.97
C ILE A 42 0.18 -19.60 -5.73
N ARG A 43 -0.92 -19.85 -5.02
CA ARG A 43 -2.26 -19.98 -5.58
C ARG A 43 -3.24 -19.08 -4.84
N PRO A 44 -4.30 -18.59 -5.51
CA PRO A 44 -5.36 -17.86 -4.84
C PRO A 44 -5.93 -18.61 -3.64
N GLY A 45 -6.23 -17.88 -2.56
CA GLY A 45 -6.70 -18.44 -1.29
C GLY A 45 -5.60 -18.92 -0.34
N MET A 46 -4.34 -18.99 -0.78
CA MET A 46 -3.22 -19.24 0.14
C MET A 46 -3.05 -18.06 1.09
N THR A 47 -2.92 -18.33 2.39
CA THR A 47 -2.56 -17.29 3.37
C THR A 47 -1.06 -17.32 3.63
N LEU A 48 -0.40 -16.19 3.41
CA LEU A 48 1.02 -15.99 3.63
C LEU A 48 1.24 -15.05 4.83
N LYS A 49 2.17 -15.41 5.71
CA LYS A 49 2.77 -14.47 6.66
C LYS A 49 3.75 -13.57 5.91
N VAL A 50 3.75 -12.28 6.22
CA VAL A 50 4.63 -11.29 5.58
C VAL A 50 5.18 -10.38 6.67
N ASN A 51 6.49 -10.16 6.69
CA ASN A 51 7.11 -9.15 7.56
C ASN A 51 7.21 -7.83 6.80
N PRO A 52 6.38 -6.83 7.11
CA PRO A 52 6.37 -5.58 6.37
C PRO A 52 7.57 -4.71 6.72
N GLY A 53 8.27 -4.24 5.69
CA GLY A 53 9.34 -3.27 5.79
C GLY A 53 8.94 -1.90 5.22
N PRO A 54 9.67 -0.83 5.56
CA PRO A 54 9.52 0.44 4.87
C PRO A 54 9.98 0.29 3.41
N VAL A 55 9.21 0.85 2.47
CA VAL A 55 9.57 0.89 1.05
C VAL A 55 9.33 2.26 0.44
N LEU A 56 10.31 2.74 -0.32
CA LEU A 56 10.21 3.97 -1.09
C LEU A 56 9.38 3.74 -2.35
N VAL A 57 8.32 4.52 -2.52
CA VAL A 57 7.40 4.44 -3.66
C VAL A 57 7.10 5.82 -4.23
N LEU A 58 6.72 5.87 -5.51
CA LEU A 58 6.15 7.08 -6.10
C LEU A 58 4.64 7.11 -5.80
N ALA A 59 4.20 8.17 -5.14
CA ALA A 59 2.83 8.47 -4.85
C ALA A 59 2.29 9.62 -5.71
N SER A 60 0.99 9.61 -5.98
CA SER A 60 0.23 10.78 -6.39
C SER A 60 -0.95 10.99 -5.46
N TRP A 61 -1.87 11.87 -5.83
CA TRP A 61 -3.16 12.02 -5.16
C TRP A 61 -4.31 12.15 -6.17
N TYR A 62 -5.52 11.82 -5.73
CA TYR A 62 -6.73 11.90 -6.55
C TYR A 62 -7.03 13.34 -6.95
N GLY A 63 -6.90 13.65 -8.25
CA GLY A 63 -7.22 14.97 -8.79
C GLY A 63 -8.71 15.35 -8.68
N PRO A 64 -9.07 16.56 -9.14
CA PRO A 64 -10.46 17.00 -9.18
C PRO A 64 -11.39 16.02 -9.93
N GLY A 65 -12.63 15.86 -9.45
CA GLY A 65 -13.67 15.08 -10.13
C GLY A 65 -13.79 13.61 -9.73
N PHE A 66 -12.95 13.12 -8.81
CA PHE A 66 -13.10 11.77 -8.24
C PHE A 66 -14.04 11.71 -7.04
N HIS A 67 -14.18 12.81 -6.28
CA HIS A 67 -15.06 12.87 -5.12
C HIS A 67 -16.49 12.45 -5.47
N GLY A 68 -17.12 11.64 -4.61
CA GLY A 68 -18.46 11.11 -4.86
C GLY A 68 -18.52 9.86 -5.74
N ARG A 69 -17.38 9.38 -6.30
CA ARG A 69 -17.34 8.13 -7.07
C ARG A 69 -17.25 6.92 -6.16
N LYS A 70 -17.75 5.77 -6.63
CA LYS A 70 -17.64 4.49 -5.93
C LYS A 70 -16.21 3.95 -6.01
N MET A 71 -15.64 3.54 -4.88
CA MET A 71 -14.33 2.89 -4.77
C MET A 71 -14.45 1.36 -4.88
N ALA A 72 -13.31 0.69 -4.99
CA ALA A 72 -13.23 -0.78 -5.05
C ALA A 72 -13.74 -1.49 -3.79
N ASN A 73 -13.72 -0.84 -2.62
CA ASN A 73 -14.36 -1.38 -1.40
C ASN A 73 -15.89 -1.24 -1.39
N GLY A 74 -16.47 -0.56 -2.39
CA GLY A 74 -17.90 -0.31 -2.50
C GLY A 74 -18.38 0.98 -1.84
N GLU A 75 -17.54 1.66 -1.05
CA GLU A 75 -17.86 2.96 -0.43
C GLU A 75 -17.74 4.11 -1.45
N VAL A 76 -18.32 5.26 -1.11
CA VAL A 76 -18.19 6.49 -1.89
C VAL A 76 -16.91 7.22 -1.47
N PHE A 77 -16.08 7.62 -2.43
CA PHE A 77 -14.84 8.32 -2.17
C PHE A 77 -15.07 9.72 -1.61
N ASP A 78 -14.60 9.94 -0.38
CA ASP A 78 -14.45 11.26 0.22
C ASP A 78 -12.98 11.73 0.14
N MET A 79 -12.76 12.86 -0.53
CA MET A 79 -11.42 13.43 -0.69
C MET A 79 -10.86 14.05 0.60
N TYR A 80 -11.71 14.27 1.60
CA TYR A 80 -11.36 14.79 2.91
C TYR A 80 -11.03 13.67 3.92
N GLU A 81 -11.26 12.40 3.57
CA GLU A 81 -10.89 11.25 4.40
C GLU A 81 -9.40 10.89 4.22
N ASP A 82 -8.74 10.35 5.24
CA ASP A 82 -7.34 9.91 5.20
C ASP A 82 -7.22 8.49 4.64
N ILE A 83 -7.32 8.36 3.32
CA ILE A 83 -7.30 7.09 2.62
C ILE A 83 -6.27 7.03 1.49
N ALA A 84 -6.03 5.82 0.98
CA ALA A 84 -5.22 5.59 -0.19
C ALA A 84 -5.79 4.50 -1.11
N ALA A 85 -5.31 4.49 -2.35
CA ALA A 85 -5.44 3.39 -3.28
C ALA A 85 -4.12 2.64 -3.44
N HIS A 86 -4.21 1.32 -3.45
CA HIS A 86 -3.07 0.45 -3.73
C HIS A 86 -3.49 -0.77 -4.56
N ARG A 87 -2.59 -1.23 -5.44
CA ARG A 87 -2.89 -2.33 -6.39
C ARG A 87 -2.96 -3.71 -5.76
N VAL A 88 -2.13 -3.96 -4.75
CA VAL A 88 -1.85 -5.31 -4.22
C VAL A 88 -2.29 -5.47 -2.77
N LEU A 89 -2.28 -4.40 -1.97
CA LEU A 89 -2.56 -4.51 -0.54
C LEU A 89 -4.05 -4.78 -0.35
N PRO A 90 -4.45 -5.68 0.56
CA PRO A 90 -5.87 -5.90 0.88
C PRO A 90 -6.59 -4.59 1.20
N LEU A 91 -7.87 -4.48 0.82
CA LEU A 91 -8.68 -3.34 1.24
C LEU A 91 -8.83 -3.37 2.77
N GLY A 92 -8.77 -2.21 3.42
CA GLY A 92 -8.71 -2.05 4.86
C GLY A 92 -7.29 -2.09 5.44
N THR A 93 -6.25 -2.40 4.65
CA THR A 93 -4.85 -2.38 5.13
C THR A 93 -4.49 -0.98 5.61
N MET A 94 -3.99 -0.87 6.84
CA MET A 94 -3.47 0.39 7.37
C MET A 94 -1.99 0.53 6.97
N ILE A 95 -1.64 1.69 6.42
CA ILE A 95 -0.25 1.99 6.07
C ILE A 95 0.17 3.31 6.69
N MET A 96 1.39 3.35 7.21
CA MET A 96 2.09 4.60 7.53
C MET A 96 2.72 5.13 6.24
N VAL A 97 2.53 6.42 5.98
CA VAL A 97 3.09 7.14 4.83
C VAL A 97 3.95 8.27 5.37
N VAL A 98 5.20 8.34 4.94
CA VAL A 98 6.18 9.35 5.36
C VAL A 98 6.69 10.08 4.13
N ASN A 99 6.65 11.41 4.18
CA ASN A 99 7.41 12.24 3.25
C ASN A 99 8.82 12.43 3.83
N PRO A 100 9.85 11.79 3.25
CA PRO A 100 11.19 11.82 3.82
C PRO A 100 11.86 13.20 3.74
N GLU A 101 11.38 14.10 2.86
CA GLU A 101 11.99 15.43 2.68
C GLU A 101 11.63 16.40 3.81
N ASN A 102 10.43 16.27 4.40
CA ASN A 102 9.96 17.15 5.46
C ASN A 102 9.67 16.42 6.78
N GLY A 103 9.83 15.10 6.83
CA GLY A 103 9.58 14.27 8.00
C GLY A 103 8.11 14.12 8.40
N ARG A 104 7.16 14.69 7.64
CA ARG A 104 5.73 14.58 7.94
C ARG A 104 5.23 13.19 7.60
N MET A 105 4.31 12.70 8.42
CA MET A 105 3.75 11.37 8.31
C MET A 105 2.26 11.34 8.59
N ILE A 106 1.59 10.34 8.02
CA ILE A 106 0.18 10.07 8.25
C ILE A 106 -0.06 8.56 8.20
N VAL A 107 -1.06 8.08 8.92
CA VAL A 107 -1.59 6.71 8.76
C VAL A 107 -2.87 6.80 7.93
N VAL A 108 -2.97 5.99 6.88
CA VAL A 108 -4.14 5.94 5.99
C VAL A 108 -4.62 4.50 5.82
N SER A 109 -5.92 4.35 5.53
CA SER A 109 -6.49 3.05 5.15
C SER A 109 -6.49 2.88 3.63
N VAL A 110 -6.08 1.71 3.15
CA VAL A 110 -6.19 1.33 1.73
C VAL A 110 -7.64 0.99 1.43
N LYS A 111 -8.37 1.87 0.76
CA LYS A 111 -9.81 1.70 0.46
C LYS A 111 -10.14 1.54 -1.01
N ASP A 112 -9.17 1.76 -1.90
CA ASP A 112 -9.40 1.67 -3.34
C ASP A 112 -8.26 0.95 -4.09
N ARG A 113 -8.46 0.71 -5.38
CA ARG A 113 -7.53 0.00 -6.27
C ARG A 113 -6.94 0.93 -7.31
N GLY A 114 -5.63 0.78 -7.49
CA GLY A 114 -4.82 1.62 -8.36
C GLY A 114 -3.53 2.01 -7.64
N PRO A 115 -2.71 2.89 -8.22
CA PRO A 115 -2.78 3.37 -9.60
C PRO A 115 -2.39 2.31 -10.62
N TYR A 116 -3.00 2.33 -11.81
CA TYR A 116 -2.65 1.42 -12.92
C TYR A 116 -1.63 2.01 -13.90
N ILE A 117 -0.74 2.86 -13.40
CA ILE A 117 0.32 3.50 -14.18
C ILE A 117 1.67 2.93 -13.76
N ARG A 118 2.52 2.60 -14.73
CA ARG A 118 3.85 2.06 -14.46
C ARG A 118 4.68 3.06 -13.66
N GLY A 119 5.32 2.58 -12.59
CA GLY A 119 6.20 3.39 -11.73
C GLY A 119 5.49 4.03 -10.54
N ARG A 120 4.16 4.09 -10.50
CA ARG A 120 3.38 4.61 -9.37
C ARG A 120 2.80 3.45 -8.55
N SER A 121 2.85 3.57 -7.23
CA SER A 121 2.34 2.51 -6.33
C SER A 121 1.18 2.98 -5.45
N LEU A 122 1.03 4.28 -5.25
CA LEU A 122 0.09 4.83 -4.26
C LEU A 122 -0.61 6.06 -4.82
N ASP A 123 -1.94 6.13 -4.64
CA ASP A 123 -2.70 7.37 -4.79
C ASP A 123 -3.32 7.73 -3.45
N LEU A 124 -2.99 8.91 -2.92
CA LEU A 124 -3.54 9.43 -1.67
C LEU A 124 -4.82 10.24 -1.91
N SER A 125 -5.67 10.34 -0.88
CA SER A 125 -6.69 11.39 -0.87
C SER A 125 -6.06 12.79 -0.83
N ARG A 126 -6.86 13.83 -1.12
CA ARG A 126 -6.40 15.22 -1.00
C ARG A 126 -6.03 15.55 0.45
N SER A 127 -6.82 15.10 1.43
CA SER A 127 -6.50 15.28 2.86
C SER A 127 -5.11 14.73 3.22
N ALA A 128 -4.83 13.47 2.86
CA ALA A 128 -3.55 12.84 3.15
C ALA A 128 -2.39 13.54 2.43
N ALA A 129 -2.57 13.91 1.17
CA ALA A 129 -1.57 14.64 0.39
C ALA A 129 -1.21 16.01 0.99
N LEU A 130 -2.20 16.76 1.49
CA LEU A 130 -1.99 18.04 2.18
C LEU A 130 -1.23 17.84 3.50
N LYS A 131 -1.63 16.85 4.30
CA LYS A 131 -1.03 16.59 5.62
C LYS A 131 0.44 16.22 5.53
N ILE A 132 0.86 15.45 4.52
CA ILE A 132 2.28 15.13 4.29
C ILE A 132 3.02 16.16 3.42
N GLY A 133 2.33 17.22 2.98
CA GLY A 133 2.91 18.32 2.20
C GLY A 133 3.37 17.91 0.80
N MET A 134 2.57 17.10 0.08
CA MET A 134 2.84 16.71 -1.31
C MET A 134 1.77 17.16 -2.32
N ALA A 135 0.73 17.87 -1.88
CA ALA A 135 -0.39 18.24 -2.75
C ALA A 135 0.07 19.09 -3.96
N GLU A 136 0.91 20.10 -3.73
CA GLU A 136 1.42 21.00 -4.79
C GLU A 136 2.41 20.30 -5.73
N ASP A 137 3.15 19.31 -5.26
CA ASP A 137 4.12 18.56 -6.08
C ASP A 137 3.42 17.66 -7.11
N GLY A 138 2.18 17.23 -6.82
CA GLY A 138 1.41 16.27 -7.63
C GLY A 138 1.92 14.84 -7.55
N LEU A 139 3.23 14.64 -7.74
CA LEU A 139 3.94 13.37 -7.60
C LEU A 139 5.06 13.50 -6.56
N LYS A 140 5.17 12.52 -5.65
CA LYS A 140 6.22 12.51 -4.63
C LYS A 140 6.74 11.12 -4.35
N LYS A 141 8.05 10.98 -4.10
CA LYS A 141 8.59 9.79 -3.46
C LYS A 141 8.25 9.82 -1.97
N VAL A 142 7.58 8.79 -1.48
CA VAL A 142 7.20 8.62 -0.08
C VAL A 142 7.64 7.25 0.41
N VAL A 143 7.92 7.12 1.69
CA VAL A 143 8.15 5.82 2.32
C VAL A 143 6.81 5.33 2.86
N ILE A 144 6.42 4.11 2.48
CA ILE A 144 5.26 3.44 3.08
C ILE A 144 5.68 2.24 3.90
N LYS A 145 4.91 1.93 4.95
CA LYS A 145 5.04 0.69 5.71
C LYS A 145 3.66 0.20 6.12
N VAL A 146 3.39 -1.09 5.88
CA VAL A 146 2.17 -1.74 6.35
C VAL A 146 2.23 -1.90 7.87
N LEU A 147 1.14 -1.58 8.54
CA LEU A 147 0.98 -1.73 9.99
C LEU A 147 0.36 -3.10 10.33
N PRO A 148 0.74 -3.72 11.47
CA PRO A 148 0.17 -4.99 11.94
C PRO A 148 -1.32 -4.95 12.24
#